data_AF-M7WCF6-F1
#
_entry.id   AF-M7WCF6-F1
#
_cell.length_a   1.000
_cell.length_b   1.000
_cell.length_c   1.000
_cell.angle_alpha   90.00
_cell.angle_beta   90.00
_cell.angle_gamma   90.00
#
_symmetry.space_group_name_H-M   'P 1'
#
loop_
_entity.id
_entity.type
_entity.pdbx_description
1 polymer ?
#
loop_
_entity_poly.entity_id
_entity_poly.type
_entity_poly.pdbx_seq_one_letter_code
_entity_poly.pdbx_strand_id
1 'polypeptide(L)'
;KHLDLAALPASALLDILSILSLIVDLARTSASPSNASDILDSLFSTPRLLEAVSSAFIAVSWPPAPSSTTPSPAALNFLTSLARSSRTRAKQLATRSLIDSTMRFVALPPWDLELSADQKVGDDLFCATLELWSTLARYGLATDLRAKSSPLLETLHECISDPSFDPSGRDARWTARYLELISLWTTAATDPHVTGHDVTWSQVEGLREVGVEAYERAMERDGEGAKRVVAAAWEALGSWVEGSKVNKSRRGEDERRWVRERFEAALASGGEAERMVLDALRMVEEGGEGHETATRVAAAALRLSQALEDEAEPANDVKPLLDIPQDIAARVVRAIVRQSPSLVTTAIAVSLLPRIALPDRLDLTLALLPLLHVEDAVTARDLVDWVFCTLSNADASFSTLAALDTTLELPALARSSILRPFVTHAIVT
;
A
#
# COMPACT_ATOMS: atom_id res chain seq x y z
N LYS A 1 -22.32 -31.67 -29.15
CA LYS A 1 -21.19 -30.74 -29.35
C LYS A 1 -20.25 -30.66 -28.15
N HIS A 2 -20.68 -30.26 -26.93
CA HIS A 2 -19.77 -30.23 -25.75
C HIS A 2 -19.36 -31.62 -25.24
N LEU A 3 -20.27 -32.61 -25.30
CA LEU A 3 -19.99 -34.01 -24.96
C LEU A 3 -19.06 -34.70 -25.98
N ASP A 4 -19.09 -34.26 -27.24
CA ASP A 4 -18.24 -34.82 -28.32
C ASP A 4 -16.81 -34.26 -28.28
N LEU A 5 -16.59 -33.16 -27.53
CA LEU A 5 -15.30 -32.48 -27.37
C LEU A 5 -14.70 -32.64 -25.96
N ALA A 6 -15.36 -33.37 -25.06
CA ALA A 6 -14.99 -33.50 -23.64
C ALA A 6 -14.73 -32.15 -22.94
N ALA A 7 -15.47 -31.10 -23.33
CA ALA A 7 -15.30 -29.73 -22.83
C ALA A 7 -16.48 -29.31 -21.96
N LEU A 8 -16.20 -28.78 -20.77
CA LEU A 8 -17.21 -28.18 -19.91
C LEU A 8 -17.78 -26.89 -20.54
N PRO A 9 -19.08 -26.60 -20.35
CA PRO A 9 -19.64 -25.32 -20.78
C PRO A 9 -19.04 -24.16 -19.99
N ALA A 10 -18.98 -22.98 -20.60
CA ALA A 10 -18.40 -21.77 -19.99
C ALA A 10 -19.06 -21.40 -18.64
N SER A 11 -20.37 -21.61 -18.50
CA SER A 11 -21.09 -21.37 -17.24
C SER A 11 -20.60 -22.27 -16.11
N ALA A 12 -20.41 -23.57 -16.37
CA ALA A 12 -19.90 -24.50 -15.36
C ALA A 12 -18.46 -24.16 -14.96
N LEU A 13 -17.62 -23.71 -15.89
CA LEU A 13 -16.27 -23.25 -15.56
C LEU A 13 -16.30 -22.01 -14.65
N LEU A 14 -17.19 -21.06 -14.93
CA LEU A 14 -17.37 -19.87 -14.09
C LEU A 14 -17.85 -20.25 -12.68
N ASP A 15 -18.80 -21.17 -12.56
CA ASP A 15 -19.27 -21.67 -11.26
C ASP A 15 -18.13 -22.32 -10.46
N ILE A 16 -17.27 -23.10 -11.12
CA ILE A 16 -16.08 -23.69 -10.49
C ILE A 16 -15.14 -22.59 -9.98
N LEU A 17 -14.84 -21.58 -10.80
CA LEU A 17 -14.00 -20.45 -10.39
C LEU A 17 -14.60 -19.71 -9.19
N SER A 18 -15.90 -19.46 -9.19
CA SER A 18 -16.61 -18.82 -8.07
C SER A 18 -16.52 -19.65 -6.79
N ILE A 19 -16.66 -20.97 -6.86
CA ILE A 19 -16.51 -21.87 -5.72
C ILE A 19 -15.07 -21.83 -5.19
N LEU A 20 -14.07 -21.88 -6.08
CA LEU A 20 -12.66 -21.80 -5.69
C LEU A 20 -12.33 -20.47 -5.00
N SER A 21 -12.81 -19.34 -5.53
CA SER A 21 -12.66 -18.02 -4.91
C SER A 21 -13.28 -17.97 -3.53
N LEU A 22 -14.50 -18.48 -3.38
CA LEU A 22 -15.19 -18.53 -2.09
C LEU A 22 -14.41 -19.37 -1.07
N ILE A 23 -13.84 -20.51 -1.47
CA ILE A 23 -13.01 -21.35 -0.60
C ILE A 23 -11.79 -20.57 -0.10
N VAL A 24 -11.12 -19.81 -0.98
CA VAL A 24 -9.95 -19.00 -0.60
C VAL A 24 -10.34 -17.89 0.36
N ASP A 25 -11.42 -17.18 0.09
CA ASP A 25 -11.88 -16.07 0.94
C ASP A 25 -12.30 -16.57 2.34
N LEU A 26 -13.01 -17.71 2.40
CA LEU A 26 -13.37 -18.37 3.67
C LEU A 26 -12.12 -18.87 4.43
N ALA A 27 -11.15 -19.46 3.73
CA ALA A 27 -9.92 -19.90 4.37
C ALA A 27 -9.13 -18.71 4.96
N ARG A 28 -9.05 -17.59 4.24
CA ARG A 28 -8.36 -16.38 4.69
C ARG A 28 -9.00 -15.70 5.90
N THR A 29 -10.31 -15.84 6.05
CA THR A 29 -11.09 -15.22 7.13
C THR A 29 -11.40 -16.20 8.27
N SER A 30 -10.93 -17.45 8.17
CA SER A 30 -11.16 -18.50 9.16
C SER A 30 -10.48 -18.21 10.49
N ALA A 31 -11.22 -18.41 11.59
CA ALA A 31 -10.70 -18.36 12.95
C ALA A 31 -9.79 -19.57 13.30
N SER A 32 -9.72 -20.59 12.44
CA SER A 32 -8.86 -21.77 12.59
C SER A 32 -7.73 -21.75 11.54
N PRO A 33 -6.51 -21.32 11.90
CA PRO A 33 -5.42 -21.11 10.94
C PRO A 33 -4.86 -22.40 10.31
N SER A 34 -4.84 -23.50 11.06
CA SER A 34 -4.27 -24.77 10.60
C SER A 34 -5.10 -25.38 9.46
N ASN A 35 -6.41 -25.53 9.69
CA ASN A 35 -7.32 -26.09 8.70
C ASN A 35 -7.41 -25.20 7.44
N ALA A 36 -7.35 -23.87 7.63
CA ALA A 36 -7.31 -22.92 6.53
C ALA A 36 -6.05 -23.08 5.68
N SER A 37 -4.88 -23.27 6.30
CA SER A 37 -3.63 -23.51 5.58
C SER A 37 -3.70 -24.80 4.76
N ASP A 38 -4.18 -25.90 5.35
CA ASP A 38 -4.27 -27.20 4.68
C ASP A 38 -5.17 -27.17 3.44
N ILE A 39 -6.30 -26.44 3.52
CA ILE A 39 -7.21 -26.24 2.38
C ILE A 39 -6.50 -25.48 1.26
N LEU A 40 -5.84 -24.37 1.58
CA LEU A 40 -5.11 -23.57 0.59
C LEU A 40 -3.95 -24.37 -0.03
N ASP A 41 -3.22 -25.14 0.77
CA ASP A 41 -2.12 -25.99 0.30
C ASP A 41 -2.64 -27.13 -0.60
N SER A 42 -3.83 -27.64 -0.33
CA SER A 42 -4.51 -28.61 -1.21
C SER A 42 -4.82 -28.03 -2.59
N LEU A 43 -5.19 -26.74 -2.70
CA LEU A 43 -5.39 -26.08 -4.00
C LEU A 43 -4.09 -26.04 -4.81
N PHE A 44 -2.96 -25.71 -4.18
CA PHE A 44 -1.65 -25.69 -4.84
C PHE A 44 -1.14 -27.08 -5.20
N SER A 45 -1.42 -28.07 -4.36
CA SER A 45 -1.01 -29.47 -4.52
C SER A 45 -1.86 -30.21 -5.55
N THR A 46 -3.08 -29.73 -5.83
CA THR A 46 -3.95 -30.33 -6.85
C THR A 46 -3.29 -30.18 -8.23
N PRO A 47 -2.92 -31.29 -8.90
CA PRO A 47 -2.19 -31.23 -10.15
C PRO A 47 -2.94 -30.43 -11.21
N ARG A 48 -2.24 -29.47 -11.83
CA ARG A 48 -2.73 -28.64 -12.94
C ARG A 48 -3.96 -27.77 -12.66
N LEU A 49 -4.45 -27.67 -11.42
CA LEU A 49 -5.65 -26.88 -11.12
C LEU A 49 -5.45 -25.40 -11.46
N LEU A 50 -4.36 -24.80 -10.99
CA LEU A 50 -4.08 -23.38 -11.20
C LEU A 50 -3.71 -23.08 -12.66
N GLU A 51 -2.99 -23.99 -13.33
CA GLU A 51 -2.72 -23.90 -14.76
C GLU A 51 -4.01 -24.00 -15.59
N ALA A 52 -4.96 -24.84 -15.17
CA ALA A 52 -6.26 -24.94 -15.83
C ALA A 52 -7.07 -23.65 -15.65
N VAL A 53 -7.08 -23.05 -14.46
CA VAL A 53 -7.69 -21.73 -14.22
C VAL A 53 -7.05 -20.66 -15.10
N SER A 54 -5.72 -20.59 -15.12
CA SER A 54 -5.00 -19.63 -15.96
C SER A 54 -5.32 -19.86 -17.44
N SER A 55 -5.24 -21.08 -17.94
CA SER A 55 -5.54 -21.41 -19.33
C SER A 55 -6.98 -21.09 -19.73
N ALA A 56 -7.95 -21.27 -18.82
CA ALA A 56 -9.37 -21.09 -19.11
C ALA A 56 -9.81 -19.62 -19.03
N PHE A 57 -9.17 -18.79 -18.21
CA PHE A 57 -9.68 -17.45 -17.87
C PHE A 57 -8.67 -16.30 -18.01
N ILE A 58 -7.37 -16.58 -18.13
CA ILE A 58 -6.32 -15.56 -18.17
C ILE A 58 -5.58 -15.66 -19.51
N ALA A 59 -5.08 -16.85 -19.84
CA ALA A 59 -4.35 -17.12 -21.06
C ALA A 59 -5.25 -17.29 -22.30
N VAL A 60 -6.39 -16.61 -22.32
CA VAL A 60 -7.34 -16.61 -23.44
C VAL A 60 -6.97 -15.52 -24.46
N SER A 61 -7.14 -15.81 -25.75
CA SER A 61 -6.93 -14.83 -26.83
C SER A 61 -7.98 -13.71 -26.78
N TRP A 62 -7.55 -12.50 -27.11
CA TRP A 62 -8.43 -11.35 -27.34
C TRP A 62 -8.34 -10.91 -28.82
N PRO A 63 -9.46 -10.67 -29.51
CA PRO A 63 -10.86 -10.85 -29.07
C PRO A 63 -11.23 -12.33 -28.84
N PRO A 64 -12.18 -12.66 -27.95
CA PRO A 64 -12.60 -14.03 -27.69
C PRO A 64 -13.25 -14.66 -28.93
N ALA A 65 -12.94 -15.93 -29.20
CA ALA A 65 -13.68 -16.67 -30.23
C ALA A 65 -15.13 -16.94 -29.75
N PRO A 66 -16.12 -17.10 -30.65
CA PRO A 66 -17.52 -17.30 -30.26
C PRO A 66 -17.77 -18.52 -29.35
N SER A 67 -16.85 -19.48 -29.35
CA SER A 67 -16.92 -20.72 -28.58
C SER A 67 -15.94 -20.77 -27.41
N SER A 68 -15.09 -19.76 -27.20
CA SER A 68 -14.15 -19.71 -26.06
C SER A 68 -14.77 -18.97 -24.87
N THR A 69 -14.32 -19.29 -23.67
CA THR A 69 -14.51 -18.43 -22.50
C THR A 69 -13.93 -17.04 -22.79
N THR A 70 -14.43 -16.01 -22.13
CA THR A 70 -13.81 -14.68 -22.14
C THR A 70 -12.81 -14.57 -21.01
N PRO A 71 -11.77 -13.73 -21.11
CA PRO A 71 -10.92 -13.41 -19.97
C PRO A 71 -11.75 -12.92 -18.78
N SER A 72 -11.39 -13.32 -17.56
CA SER A 72 -12.18 -13.03 -16.37
C SER A 72 -11.36 -12.31 -15.30
N PRO A 73 -11.75 -11.09 -14.88
CA PRO A 73 -11.14 -10.40 -13.73
C PRO A 73 -11.22 -11.23 -12.44
N ALA A 74 -12.27 -12.06 -12.30
CA ALA A 74 -12.42 -12.93 -11.13
C ALA A 74 -11.29 -13.96 -11.00
N ALA A 75 -10.69 -14.40 -12.12
CA ALA A 75 -9.56 -15.32 -12.09
C ALA A 75 -8.28 -14.63 -11.61
N LEU A 76 -8.05 -13.38 -12.03
CA LEU A 76 -6.95 -12.57 -11.51
C LEU A 76 -7.13 -12.29 -10.01
N ASN A 77 -8.35 -11.93 -9.58
CA ASN A 77 -8.67 -11.73 -8.16
C ASN A 77 -8.48 -13.01 -7.34
N PHE A 78 -8.84 -14.18 -7.88
CA PHE A 78 -8.57 -15.47 -7.26
C PHE A 78 -7.06 -15.69 -7.02
N LEU A 79 -6.22 -15.45 -8.03
CA LEU A 79 -4.77 -15.56 -7.88
C LEU A 79 -4.22 -14.52 -6.89
N THR A 80 -4.74 -13.29 -6.91
CA THR A 80 -4.40 -12.24 -5.93
C THR A 80 -4.73 -12.69 -4.51
N SER A 81 -5.92 -13.27 -4.29
CA SER A 81 -6.34 -13.76 -2.98
C SER A 81 -5.47 -14.91 -2.50
N LEU A 82 -5.08 -15.84 -3.39
CA LEU A 82 -4.10 -16.88 -3.07
C LEU A 82 -2.73 -16.28 -2.69
N ALA A 83 -2.23 -15.31 -3.47
CA ALA A 83 -0.95 -14.64 -3.19
C ALA A 83 -0.96 -13.91 -1.84
N ARG A 84 -2.06 -13.22 -1.51
CA ARG A 84 -2.24 -12.52 -0.22
C ARG A 84 -2.20 -13.46 0.98
N SER A 85 -2.54 -14.74 0.80
CA SER A 85 -2.63 -15.67 1.94
C SER A 85 -1.28 -16.03 2.56
N SER A 86 -0.18 -16.00 1.80
CA SER A 86 1.18 -16.10 2.34
C SER A 86 2.24 -15.80 1.28
N ARG A 87 3.43 -15.35 1.72
CA ARG A 87 4.62 -15.20 0.87
C ARG A 87 4.98 -16.51 0.13
N THR A 88 4.87 -17.67 0.80
CA THR A 88 5.18 -18.98 0.19
C THR A 88 4.28 -19.30 -1.00
N ARG A 89 2.97 -19.02 -0.89
CA ARG A 89 2.00 -19.25 -1.97
C ARG A 89 2.15 -18.24 -3.09
N ALA A 90 2.40 -16.97 -2.75
CA ALA A 90 2.79 -15.96 -3.74
C ALA A 90 4.01 -16.40 -4.56
N LYS A 91 5.04 -16.96 -3.90
CA LYS A 91 6.23 -17.50 -4.58
C LYS A 91 5.87 -18.66 -5.51
N GLN A 92 5.00 -19.59 -5.09
CA GLN A 92 4.55 -20.69 -5.94
C GLN A 92 3.84 -20.21 -7.21
N LEU A 93 3.01 -19.15 -7.12
CA LEU A 93 2.36 -18.56 -8.29
C LEU A 93 3.39 -17.98 -9.28
N ALA A 94 4.38 -17.23 -8.76
CA ALA A 94 5.45 -16.67 -9.57
C ALA A 94 6.30 -17.75 -10.27
N THR A 95 6.71 -18.79 -9.53
CA THR A 95 7.58 -19.86 -10.07
C THR A 95 6.88 -20.78 -11.09
N ARG A 96 5.55 -20.84 -11.09
CA ARG A 96 4.75 -21.64 -12.04
C ARG A 96 4.42 -20.87 -13.32
N SER A 97 4.98 -19.68 -13.52
CA SER A 97 4.70 -18.81 -14.69
C SER A 97 3.21 -18.50 -14.88
N LEU A 98 2.42 -18.49 -13.79
CA LEU A 98 0.99 -18.16 -13.85
C LEU A 98 0.73 -16.66 -14.04
N ILE A 99 1.78 -15.84 -13.93
CA ILE A 99 1.71 -14.38 -13.96
C ILE A 99 2.11 -13.83 -15.34
N ASP A 100 2.98 -14.51 -16.09
CA ASP A 100 3.49 -14.02 -17.38
C ASP A 100 2.35 -13.72 -18.38
N SER A 101 1.30 -14.54 -18.37
CA SER A 101 0.13 -14.35 -19.26
C SER A 101 -0.63 -13.06 -18.98
N THR A 102 -0.50 -12.46 -17.79
CA THR A 102 -1.24 -11.26 -17.41
C THR A 102 -0.72 -9.98 -18.10
N MET A 103 0.53 -9.99 -18.59
CA MET A 103 1.12 -8.87 -19.34
C MET A 103 0.27 -8.46 -20.56
N ARG A 104 -0.51 -9.39 -21.13
CA ARG A 104 -1.41 -9.09 -22.25
C ARG A 104 -2.46 -8.02 -21.93
N PHE A 105 -2.89 -7.93 -20.67
CA PHE A 105 -3.90 -6.95 -20.24
C PHE A 105 -3.30 -5.57 -19.99
N VAL A 106 -1.96 -5.49 -19.86
CA VAL A 106 -1.22 -4.22 -19.90
C VAL A 106 -0.95 -3.83 -21.35
N ALA A 107 -0.69 -4.81 -22.23
CA ALA A 107 -0.44 -4.58 -23.65
C ALA A 107 -1.70 -4.23 -24.47
N LEU A 108 -2.89 -4.46 -23.93
CA LEU A 108 -4.17 -4.12 -24.54
C LEU A 108 -4.94 -3.23 -23.55
N PRO A 109 -4.54 -1.96 -23.41
CA PRO A 109 -5.14 -1.08 -22.43
C PRO A 109 -6.61 -0.77 -22.79
N PRO A 110 -7.44 -0.43 -21.80
CA PRO A 110 -8.89 -0.30 -21.99
C PRO A 110 -9.29 0.75 -23.03
N TRP A 111 -8.51 1.82 -23.16
CA TRP A 111 -8.79 2.94 -24.08
C TRP A 111 -8.54 2.61 -25.57
N ASP A 112 -7.85 1.52 -25.86
CA ASP A 112 -7.64 1.05 -27.24
C ASP A 112 -8.79 0.16 -27.76
N LEU A 113 -9.75 -0.18 -26.89
CA LEU A 113 -10.88 -1.03 -27.24
C LEU A 113 -12.03 -0.20 -27.85
N GLU A 114 -12.52 -0.61 -29.02
CA GLU A 114 -13.54 0.13 -29.78
C GLU A 114 -14.94 0.08 -29.15
N LEU A 115 -15.30 -1.05 -28.54
CA LEU A 115 -16.64 -1.27 -27.99
C LEU A 115 -16.68 -0.91 -26.51
N SER A 116 -17.64 -0.08 -26.10
CA SER A 116 -17.76 0.37 -24.70
C SER A 116 -17.94 -0.77 -23.68
N ALA A 117 -18.60 -1.87 -24.08
CA ALA A 117 -18.71 -3.07 -23.25
C ALA A 117 -17.33 -3.74 -23.03
N ASP A 118 -16.49 -3.76 -24.06
CA ASP A 118 -15.14 -4.32 -24.01
C ASP A 118 -14.21 -3.41 -23.21
N GLN A 119 -14.34 -2.08 -23.33
CA GLN A 119 -13.60 -1.11 -22.52
C GLN A 119 -13.77 -1.37 -21.02
N LYS A 120 -15.01 -1.63 -20.57
CA LYS A 120 -15.27 -1.92 -19.15
C LYS A 120 -14.58 -3.21 -18.70
N VAL A 121 -14.66 -4.27 -19.49
CA VAL A 121 -14.00 -5.55 -19.18
C VAL A 121 -12.47 -5.38 -19.21
N GLY A 122 -11.95 -4.60 -20.15
CA GLY A 122 -10.55 -4.22 -20.24
C GLY A 122 -10.08 -3.49 -18.97
N ASP A 123 -10.83 -2.49 -18.50
CA ASP A 123 -10.50 -1.76 -17.26
C ASP A 123 -10.42 -2.69 -16.05
N ASP A 124 -11.41 -3.58 -15.90
CA ASP A 124 -11.45 -4.54 -14.80
C ASP A 124 -10.27 -5.54 -14.86
N LEU A 125 -9.91 -6.03 -16.05
CA LEU A 125 -8.76 -6.92 -16.25
C LEU A 125 -7.43 -6.19 -15.99
N PHE A 126 -7.30 -4.96 -16.47
CA PHE A 126 -6.11 -4.14 -16.30
C PHE A 126 -5.89 -3.82 -14.82
N CYS A 127 -6.91 -3.31 -14.13
CA CYS A 127 -6.85 -3.03 -12.70
C CYS A 127 -6.56 -4.29 -11.87
N ALA A 128 -7.19 -5.42 -12.18
CA ALA A 128 -6.93 -6.68 -11.48
C ALA A 128 -5.50 -7.21 -11.74
N THR A 129 -4.93 -6.94 -12.91
CA THR A 129 -3.53 -7.25 -13.24
C THR A 129 -2.57 -6.43 -12.39
N LEU A 130 -2.76 -5.11 -12.32
CA LEU A 130 -1.95 -4.22 -11.48
C LEU A 130 -2.04 -4.59 -10.00
N GLU A 131 -3.22 -5.01 -9.51
CA GLU A 131 -3.42 -5.47 -8.15
C GLU A 131 -2.68 -6.79 -7.84
N LEU A 132 -2.70 -7.75 -8.77
CA LEU A 132 -1.94 -8.99 -8.66
C LEU A 132 -0.44 -8.70 -8.62
N TRP A 133 0.06 -7.86 -9.54
CA TRP A 133 1.47 -7.49 -9.60
C TRP A 133 1.91 -6.76 -8.33
N SER A 134 1.08 -5.84 -7.82
CA SER A 134 1.33 -5.15 -6.55
C SER A 134 1.40 -6.13 -5.38
N THR A 135 0.51 -7.11 -5.35
CA THR A 135 0.50 -8.13 -4.29
C THR A 135 1.80 -8.96 -4.29
N LEU A 136 2.32 -9.31 -5.46
CA LEU A 136 3.60 -10.02 -5.58
C LEU A 136 4.78 -9.11 -5.22
N ALA A 137 4.76 -7.87 -5.70
CA ALA A 137 5.80 -6.87 -5.44
C ALA A 137 5.94 -6.53 -3.95
N ARG A 138 4.84 -6.55 -3.17
CA ARG A 138 4.87 -6.44 -1.69
C ARG A 138 5.74 -7.50 -1.02
N TYR A 139 5.87 -8.67 -1.65
CA TYR A 139 6.76 -9.73 -1.21
C TYR A 139 8.12 -9.69 -1.92
N GLY A 140 8.44 -8.68 -2.71
CA GLY A 140 9.65 -8.66 -3.54
C GLY A 140 9.69 -9.85 -4.52
N LEU A 141 8.54 -10.27 -5.03
CA LEU A 141 8.40 -11.34 -6.01
C LEU A 141 7.90 -10.77 -7.33
N ALA A 142 8.24 -11.43 -8.43
CA ALA A 142 7.83 -11.05 -9.79
C ALA A 142 8.17 -9.59 -10.13
N THR A 143 9.23 -9.05 -9.52
CA THR A 143 9.72 -7.69 -9.73
C THR A 143 10.43 -7.55 -11.08
N ASP A 144 10.86 -8.67 -11.67
CA ASP A 144 11.35 -8.78 -13.05
C ASP A 144 10.31 -8.38 -14.10
N LEU A 145 9.02 -8.41 -13.74
CA LEU A 145 7.94 -7.90 -14.59
C LEU A 145 8.15 -6.42 -14.94
N ARG A 146 8.75 -5.62 -14.06
CA ARG A 146 9.08 -4.23 -14.37
C ARG A 146 9.94 -4.11 -15.62
N ALA A 147 10.96 -4.96 -15.75
CA ALA A 147 11.84 -4.97 -16.91
C ALA A 147 11.13 -5.56 -18.13
N LYS A 148 10.45 -6.71 -17.97
CA LYS A 148 9.72 -7.40 -19.05
C LYS A 148 8.63 -6.55 -19.68
N SER A 149 7.94 -5.74 -18.89
CA SER A 149 6.82 -4.91 -19.35
C SER A 149 7.19 -3.47 -19.64
N SER A 150 8.48 -3.08 -19.62
CA SER A 150 8.88 -1.67 -19.76
C SER A 150 8.24 -0.94 -20.96
N PRO A 151 8.26 -1.51 -22.20
CA PRO A 151 7.65 -0.83 -23.34
C PRO A 151 6.13 -0.66 -23.20
N LEU A 152 5.47 -1.58 -22.48
CA LEU A 152 4.04 -1.51 -22.25
C LEU A 152 3.71 -0.43 -21.22
N LEU A 153 4.55 -0.28 -20.20
CA LEU A 153 4.37 0.73 -19.15
C LEU A 153 4.61 2.16 -19.67
N GLU A 154 5.47 2.33 -20.68
CA GLU A 154 5.69 3.62 -21.33
C GLU A 154 4.38 4.20 -21.91
N THR A 155 3.50 3.36 -22.46
CA THR A 155 2.17 3.80 -22.95
C THR A 155 1.28 4.36 -21.85
N LEU A 156 1.45 3.90 -20.60
CA LEU A 156 0.72 4.42 -19.44
C LEU A 156 1.21 5.82 -19.08
N HIS A 157 2.51 6.08 -19.25
CA HIS A 157 3.06 7.41 -19.03
C HIS A 157 2.52 8.38 -20.07
N GLU A 158 2.53 8.00 -21.35
CA GLU A 158 1.95 8.79 -22.43
C GLU A 158 0.46 9.10 -22.17
N CYS A 159 -0.29 8.15 -21.63
CA CYS A 159 -1.69 8.35 -21.26
C CYS A 159 -1.86 9.39 -20.13
N ILE A 160 -1.03 9.33 -19.08
CA ILE A 160 -1.04 10.34 -18.00
C ILE A 160 -0.68 11.72 -18.56
N SER A 161 0.25 11.77 -19.52
CA SER A 161 0.66 13.01 -20.17
C SER A 161 -0.35 13.55 -21.19
N ASP A 162 -1.33 12.78 -21.62
CA ASP A 162 -2.30 13.22 -22.63
C ASP A 162 -3.30 14.24 -22.04
N PRO A 163 -3.66 15.32 -22.76
CA PRO A 163 -4.65 16.29 -22.27
C PRO A 163 -6.06 15.72 -22.01
N SER A 164 -6.40 14.57 -22.60
CA SER A 164 -7.66 13.86 -22.39
C SER A 164 -7.68 12.99 -21.13
N PHE A 165 -6.56 12.90 -20.41
CA PHE A 165 -6.46 12.19 -19.14
C PHE A 165 -7.46 12.72 -18.12
N ASP A 166 -8.27 11.84 -17.53
CA ASP A 166 -9.28 12.18 -16.52
C ASP A 166 -8.95 11.50 -15.17
N PRO A 167 -8.13 12.15 -14.32
CA PRO A 167 -7.74 11.62 -13.01
C PRO A 167 -8.87 11.65 -11.98
N SER A 168 -10.02 12.28 -12.30
CA SER A 168 -11.16 12.40 -11.39
C SER A 168 -12.24 11.35 -11.64
N GLY A 169 -12.35 10.88 -12.88
CA GLY A 169 -13.34 9.91 -13.32
C GLY A 169 -12.71 8.63 -13.84
N ARG A 170 -12.66 8.47 -15.16
CA ARG A 170 -12.42 7.16 -15.80
C ARG A 170 -11.02 6.59 -15.54
N ASP A 171 -10.00 7.44 -15.43
CA ASP A 171 -8.61 6.99 -15.35
C ASP A 171 -8.11 6.83 -13.91
N ALA A 172 -8.83 7.45 -12.95
CA ALA A 172 -8.44 7.51 -11.54
C ALA A 172 -8.08 6.15 -10.92
N ARG A 173 -8.87 5.11 -11.25
CA ARG A 173 -8.73 3.78 -10.66
C ARG A 173 -7.43 3.12 -11.09
N TRP A 174 -7.18 3.03 -12.40
CA TRP A 174 -5.99 2.35 -12.89
C TRP A 174 -4.74 3.16 -12.58
N THR A 175 -4.79 4.49 -12.64
CA THR A 175 -3.63 5.34 -12.32
C THR A 175 -3.22 5.16 -10.86
N ALA A 176 -4.16 5.15 -9.92
CA ALA A 176 -3.86 4.91 -8.52
C ALA A 176 -3.21 3.53 -8.30
N ARG A 177 -3.71 2.47 -8.94
CA ARG A 177 -3.12 1.12 -8.85
C ARG A 177 -1.74 1.05 -9.50
N TYR A 178 -1.53 1.79 -10.58
CA TYR A 178 -0.24 1.86 -11.24
C TYR A 178 0.80 2.56 -10.36
N LEU A 179 0.45 3.70 -9.76
CA LEU A 179 1.32 4.41 -8.83
C LEU A 179 1.61 3.59 -7.56
N GLU A 180 0.63 2.85 -7.03
CA GLU A 180 0.86 1.87 -5.95
C GLU A 180 1.90 0.81 -6.35
N LEU A 181 1.82 0.27 -7.58
CA LEU A 181 2.79 -0.68 -8.10
C LEU A 181 4.18 -0.05 -8.25
N ILE A 182 4.28 1.17 -8.79
CA ILE A 182 5.54 1.92 -8.87
C ILE A 182 6.16 2.09 -7.48
N SER A 183 5.36 2.46 -6.49
CA SER A 183 5.82 2.61 -5.10
C SER A 183 6.46 1.32 -4.61
N LEU A 184 5.80 0.18 -4.82
CA LEU A 184 6.29 -1.13 -4.37
C LEU A 184 7.55 -1.58 -5.11
N TRP A 185 7.62 -1.37 -6.42
CA TRP A 185 8.85 -1.62 -7.17
C TRP A 185 9.99 -0.71 -6.75
N THR A 186 9.70 0.53 -6.38
CA THR A 186 10.70 1.48 -5.89
C THR A 186 11.25 1.05 -4.53
N THR A 187 10.38 0.62 -3.62
CA THR A 187 10.80 0.00 -2.36
C THR A 187 11.64 -1.26 -2.59
N ALA A 188 11.20 -2.14 -3.49
CA ALA A 188 11.92 -3.36 -3.85
C ALA A 188 13.31 -3.09 -4.47
N ALA A 189 13.45 -1.98 -5.19
CA ALA A 189 14.69 -1.53 -5.81
C ALA A 189 15.63 -0.78 -4.84
N THR A 190 15.12 -0.35 -3.69
CA THR A 190 15.90 0.37 -2.66
C THR A 190 16.97 -0.53 -2.05
N ASP A 191 16.60 -1.78 -1.75
CA ASP A 191 17.53 -2.84 -1.37
C ASP A 191 17.34 -4.08 -2.27
N PRO A 192 18.07 -4.14 -3.39
CA PRO A 192 17.94 -5.22 -4.35
C PRO A 192 18.51 -6.55 -3.84
N HIS A 193 19.27 -6.58 -2.73
CA HIS A 193 19.75 -7.84 -2.14
C HIS A 193 18.61 -8.62 -1.49
N VAL A 194 17.59 -7.93 -0.97
CA VAL A 194 16.37 -8.54 -0.43
C VAL A 194 15.49 -9.12 -1.55
N THR A 195 15.53 -8.51 -2.74
CA THR A 195 14.66 -8.86 -3.88
C THR A 195 15.38 -9.61 -5.00
N GLY A 196 16.61 -10.08 -4.77
CA GLY A 196 17.36 -10.90 -5.73
C GLY A 196 17.83 -10.15 -6.98
N HIS A 197 17.90 -8.83 -6.96
CA HIS A 197 18.26 -7.95 -8.08
C HIS A 197 17.31 -7.98 -9.29
N ASP A 198 16.10 -8.52 -9.12
CA ASP A 198 15.09 -8.60 -10.18
C ASP A 198 14.58 -7.22 -10.63
N VAL A 199 14.64 -6.21 -9.75
CA VAL A 199 14.41 -4.79 -10.05
C VAL A 199 15.54 -3.94 -9.47
N THR A 200 16.05 -2.98 -10.25
CA THR A 200 17.17 -2.12 -9.85
C THR A 200 16.77 -0.66 -9.71
N TRP A 201 17.52 0.10 -8.91
CA TRP A 201 17.31 1.55 -8.75
C TRP A 201 17.26 2.29 -10.09
N SER A 202 18.16 1.96 -11.02
CA SER A 202 18.21 2.57 -12.36
C SER A 202 16.94 2.36 -13.20
N GLN A 203 16.15 1.32 -12.93
CA GLN A 203 14.89 1.04 -13.64
C GLN A 203 13.70 1.83 -13.09
N VAL A 204 13.78 2.28 -11.83
CA VAL A 204 12.70 3.01 -11.14
C VAL A 204 13.02 4.49 -10.95
N GLU A 205 14.27 4.90 -11.10
CA GLU A 205 14.72 6.27 -10.84
C GLU A 205 13.92 7.33 -11.62
N GLY A 206 13.62 7.05 -12.89
CA GLY A 206 12.86 7.95 -13.77
C GLY A 206 11.36 7.97 -13.51
N LEU A 207 10.82 7.04 -12.72
CA LEU A 207 9.38 6.92 -12.47
C LEU A 207 8.83 8.02 -11.57
N ARG A 208 9.69 8.83 -10.94
CA ARG A 208 9.26 10.01 -10.17
C ARG A 208 8.43 11.00 -11.02
N GLU A 209 8.79 11.16 -12.29
CA GLU A 209 8.14 12.15 -13.17
C GLU A 209 6.68 11.76 -13.43
N VAL A 210 6.41 10.45 -13.50
CA VAL A 210 5.06 9.89 -13.61
C VAL A 210 4.22 10.22 -12.38
N GLY A 211 4.81 10.11 -11.18
CA GLY A 211 4.16 10.48 -9.93
C GLY A 211 3.85 11.97 -9.86
N VAL A 212 4.80 12.82 -10.28
CA VAL A 212 4.62 14.28 -10.33
C VAL A 212 3.55 14.67 -11.33
N GLU A 213 3.57 14.13 -12.54
CA GLU A 213 2.56 14.47 -13.56
C GLU A 213 1.16 14.02 -13.15
N ALA A 214 1.02 12.79 -12.63
CA ALA A 214 -0.27 12.30 -12.13
C ALA A 214 -0.80 13.17 -10.98
N TYR A 215 0.08 13.63 -10.08
CA TYR A 215 -0.28 14.58 -9.03
C TYR A 215 -0.78 15.91 -9.62
N GLU A 216 -0.03 16.51 -10.54
CA GLU A 216 -0.37 17.82 -11.12
C GLU A 216 -1.74 17.79 -11.81
N ARG A 217 -1.99 16.78 -12.64
CA ARG A 217 -3.28 16.60 -13.31
C ARG A 217 -4.42 16.36 -12.32
N ALA A 218 -4.15 15.62 -11.25
CA ALA A 218 -5.16 15.33 -10.24
C ALA A 218 -5.49 16.55 -9.38
N MET A 219 -4.51 17.40 -9.06
CA MET A 219 -4.73 18.64 -8.31
C MET A 219 -5.56 19.67 -9.10
N GLU A 220 -5.58 19.61 -10.43
CA GLU A 220 -6.45 20.45 -11.27
C GLU A 220 -7.93 20.04 -11.24
N ARG A 221 -8.27 18.94 -10.56
CA ARG A 221 -9.60 18.35 -10.54
C ARG A 221 -10.10 18.11 -9.12
N ASP A 222 -11.39 18.29 -8.94
CA ASP A 222 -12.07 17.89 -7.70
C ASP A 222 -12.56 16.44 -7.78
N GLY A 223 -12.82 15.87 -6.60
CA GLY A 223 -13.52 14.60 -6.47
C GLY A 223 -12.66 13.46 -5.91
N GLU A 224 -13.33 12.36 -5.62
CA GLU A 224 -12.74 11.21 -4.93
C GLU A 224 -11.67 10.49 -5.76
N GLY A 225 -11.89 10.40 -7.08
CA GLY A 225 -10.90 9.84 -8.00
C GLY A 225 -9.58 10.62 -7.98
N ALA A 226 -9.68 11.95 -8.07
CA ALA A 226 -8.52 12.84 -8.06
C ALA A 226 -7.74 12.71 -6.74
N LYS A 227 -8.44 12.75 -5.59
CA LYS A 227 -7.83 12.53 -4.27
C LYS A 227 -7.11 11.18 -4.16
N ARG A 228 -7.69 10.12 -4.74
CA ARG A 228 -7.06 8.80 -4.77
C ARG A 228 -5.77 8.79 -5.58
N VAL A 229 -5.73 9.48 -6.73
CA VAL A 229 -4.53 9.64 -7.55
C VAL A 229 -3.47 10.46 -6.81
N VAL A 230 -3.85 11.58 -6.16
CA VAL A 230 -2.94 12.40 -5.34
C VAL A 230 -2.30 11.57 -4.23
N ALA A 231 -3.09 10.80 -3.48
CA ALA A 231 -2.58 9.95 -2.42
C ALA A 231 -1.56 8.92 -2.95
N ALA A 232 -1.89 8.24 -4.06
CA ALA A 232 -1.00 7.25 -4.65
C ALA A 232 0.29 7.89 -5.23
N ALA A 233 0.20 9.10 -5.77
CA ALA A 233 1.35 9.86 -6.26
C ALA A 233 2.29 10.25 -5.12
N TRP A 234 1.77 10.77 -4.01
CA TRP A 234 2.58 11.08 -2.83
C TRP A 234 3.22 9.84 -2.20
N GLU A 235 2.52 8.71 -2.17
CA GLU A 235 3.08 7.43 -1.69
C GLU A 235 4.25 6.97 -2.57
N ALA A 236 4.08 7.02 -3.90
CA ALA A 236 5.14 6.67 -4.86
C ALA A 236 6.35 7.61 -4.73
N LEU A 237 6.11 8.92 -4.61
CA LEU A 237 7.17 9.91 -4.40
C LEU A 237 7.87 9.73 -3.06
N GLY A 238 7.15 9.45 -1.98
CA GLY A 238 7.73 9.18 -0.66
C GLY A 238 8.65 7.96 -0.70
N SER A 239 8.21 6.88 -1.34
CA SER A 239 9.03 5.68 -1.56
C SER A 239 10.27 5.95 -2.43
N TRP A 240 10.14 6.84 -3.43
CA TRP A 240 11.28 7.27 -4.25
C TRP A 240 12.28 8.13 -3.48
N VAL A 241 11.82 9.04 -2.62
CA VAL A 241 12.71 9.84 -1.77
C VAL A 241 13.45 8.94 -0.76
N GLU A 242 12.76 7.98 -0.15
CA GLU A 242 13.44 7.00 0.73
C GLU A 242 14.48 6.17 -0.03
N GLY A 243 14.15 5.73 -1.24
CA GLY A 243 15.09 5.00 -2.07
C GLY A 243 16.31 5.83 -2.49
N SER A 244 16.14 7.13 -2.72
CA SER A 244 17.25 8.04 -3.06
C SER A 244 18.20 8.25 -1.88
N LYS A 245 17.71 8.22 -0.63
CA LYS A 245 18.58 8.24 0.56
C LYS A 245 19.61 7.11 0.60
N VAL A 246 19.26 5.97 0.03
CA VAL A 246 20.14 4.79 -0.02
C VAL A 246 21.00 4.80 -1.28
N ASN A 247 20.43 5.16 -2.43
CA ASN A 247 21.03 4.93 -3.74
C ASN A 247 21.69 6.16 -4.39
N LYS A 248 21.52 7.36 -3.82
CA LYS A 248 22.08 8.61 -4.34
C LYS A 248 23.12 9.20 -3.39
N SER A 249 23.98 10.06 -3.93
CA SER A 249 25.03 10.72 -3.16
C SER A 249 24.45 11.56 -2.02
N ARG A 250 25.17 11.64 -0.90
CA ARG A 250 24.78 12.47 0.26
C ARG A 250 23.34 12.20 0.73
N ARG A 251 22.95 10.93 0.74
CA ARG A 251 21.60 10.50 1.13
C ARG A 251 20.49 11.16 0.29
N GLY A 252 20.75 11.42 -0.99
CA GLY A 252 19.75 11.99 -1.89
C GLY A 252 19.42 13.46 -1.62
N GLU A 253 20.39 14.24 -1.13
CA GLU A 253 20.23 15.67 -0.80
C GLU A 253 19.58 16.47 -1.96
N ASP A 254 20.04 16.24 -3.19
CA ASP A 254 19.52 16.93 -4.38
C ASP A 254 18.09 16.50 -4.71
N GLU A 255 17.79 15.21 -4.61
CA GLU A 255 16.44 14.67 -4.80
C GLU A 255 15.45 15.20 -3.76
N ARG A 256 15.85 15.26 -2.48
CA ARG A 256 15.03 15.86 -1.43
C ARG A 256 14.79 17.34 -1.67
N ARG A 257 15.81 18.09 -2.08
CA ARG A 257 15.70 19.52 -2.42
C ARG A 257 14.72 19.72 -3.56
N TRP A 258 14.84 18.92 -4.62
CA TRP A 258 13.95 19.00 -5.79
C TRP A 258 12.47 18.78 -5.43
N VAL A 259 12.17 17.76 -4.60
CA VAL A 259 10.79 17.54 -4.13
C VAL A 259 10.32 18.73 -3.29
N ARG A 260 11.14 19.28 -2.40
CA ARG A 260 10.77 20.48 -1.64
C ARG A 260 10.43 21.64 -2.56
N GLU A 261 11.32 21.98 -3.50
CA GLU A 261 11.10 23.06 -4.47
C GLU A 261 9.80 22.89 -5.27
N ARG A 262 9.43 21.65 -5.60
CA ARG A 262 8.22 21.35 -6.38
C ARG A 262 6.93 21.46 -5.57
N PHE A 263 6.94 21.03 -4.31
CA PHE A 263 5.72 20.85 -3.49
C PHE A 263 5.57 21.86 -2.34
N GLU A 264 6.62 22.60 -1.97
CA GLU A 264 6.63 23.52 -0.82
C GLU A 264 5.48 24.54 -0.89
N ALA A 265 5.27 25.19 -2.03
CA ALA A 265 4.21 26.19 -2.17
C ALA A 265 2.79 25.59 -1.98
N ALA A 266 2.58 24.35 -2.41
CA ALA A 266 1.28 23.69 -2.33
C ALA A 266 0.98 23.14 -0.91
N LEU A 267 2.03 22.73 -0.18
CA LEU A 267 1.93 22.13 1.16
C LEU A 267 2.27 23.09 2.31
N ALA A 268 2.75 24.30 2.00
CA ALA A 268 2.92 25.37 2.97
C ALA A 268 1.58 25.89 3.49
N SER A 269 1.65 26.64 4.60
CA SER A 269 0.49 27.29 5.23
C SER A 269 -0.37 28.07 4.22
N GLY A 270 -1.62 27.67 4.08
CA GLY A 270 -2.58 28.26 3.13
C GLY A 270 -2.48 27.71 1.70
N GLY A 271 -1.63 26.70 1.47
CA GLY A 271 -1.51 26.00 0.19
C GLY A 271 -2.69 25.06 -0.07
N GLU A 272 -2.91 24.73 -1.34
CA GLU A 272 -4.05 23.89 -1.74
C GLU A 272 -3.92 22.44 -1.27
N ALA A 273 -2.73 21.86 -1.41
CA ALA A 273 -2.47 20.51 -0.93
C ALA A 273 -2.51 20.44 0.60
N GLU A 274 -2.03 21.48 1.30
CA GLU A 274 -2.15 21.56 2.77
C GLU A 274 -3.63 21.54 3.21
N ARG A 275 -4.50 22.35 2.58
CA ARG A 275 -5.94 22.33 2.85
C ARG A 275 -6.54 20.94 2.65
N MET A 276 -6.17 20.26 1.57
CA MET A 276 -6.61 18.90 1.29
C MET A 276 -6.21 17.93 2.41
N VAL A 277 -4.97 18.03 2.91
CA VAL A 277 -4.46 17.20 4.01
C VAL A 277 -5.17 17.50 5.32
N LEU A 278 -5.40 18.77 5.65
CA LEU A 278 -6.13 19.18 6.86
C LEU A 278 -7.59 18.72 6.83
N ASP A 279 -8.25 18.82 5.67
CA ASP A 279 -9.60 18.28 5.47
C ASP A 279 -9.63 16.75 5.62
N ALA A 280 -8.63 16.07 5.07
CA ALA A 280 -8.49 14.62 5.22
C ALA A 280 -8.27 14.20 6.68
N LEU A 281 -7.41 14.90 7.42
CA LEU A 281 -7.18 14.69 8.86
C LEU A 281 -8.45 14.93 9.68
N ARG A 282 -9.25 15.94 9.34
CA ARG A 282 -10.56 16.17 9.97
C ARG A 282 -11.52 15.01 9.72
N MET A 283 -11.57 14.44 8.52
CA MET A 283 -12.39 13.26 8.23
C MET A 283 -11.91 11.99 8.96
N VAL A 284 -10.59 11.87 9.18
CA VAL A 284 -10.03 10.80 10.04
C VAL A 284 -10.46 10.99 11.49
N GLU A 285 -10.48 12.23 11.98
CA GLU A 285 -10.97 12.56 13.33
C GLU A 285 -12.45 12.23 13.52
N GLU A 286 -13.29 12.63 12.57
CA GLU A 286 -14.76 12.50 12.66
C GLU A 286 -15.24 11.05 12.48
N GLY A 287 -14.60 10.29 11.59
CA GLY A 287 -15.08 8.96 11.14
C GLY A 287 -16.35 9.07 10.27
N GLY A 288 -16.47 8.27 9.19
CA GLY A 288 -17.65 8.33 8.32
C GLY A 288 -17.46 7.83 6.88
N GLU A 289 -18.41 8.17 5.98
CA GLU A 289 -18.28 7.89 4.55
C GLU A 289 -17.11 8.70 3.92
N GLY A 290 -16.37 8.09 2.99
CA GLY A 290 -15.15 8.70 2.40
C GLY A 290 -13.89 8.60 3.28
N HIS A 291 -13.99 7.96 4.45
CA HIS A 291 -12.89 7.81 5.40
C HIS A 291 -11.67 7.08 4.80
N GLU A 292 -11.85 6.10 3.91
CA GLU A 292 -10.71 5.35 3.34
C GLU A 292 -9.78 6.25 2.52
N THR A 293 -10.31 7.02 1.56
CA THR A 293 -9.47 7.90 0.73
C THR A 293 -8.91 9.05 1.52
N ALA A 294 -9.67 9.65 2.44
CA ALA A 294 -9.15 10.66 3.35
C ALA A 294 -7.97 10.13 4.18
N THR A 295 -8.11 8.92 4.73
CA THR A 295 -7.04 8.23 5.47
C THR A 295 -5.81 8.03 4.58
N ARG A 296 -5.98 7.58 3.34
CA ARG A 296 -4.86 7.41 2.40
C ARG A 296 -4.17 8.73 2.04
N VAL A 297 -4.94 9.79 1.79
CA VAL A 297 -4.41 11.13 1.49
C VAL A 297 -3.56 11.63 2.66
N ALA A 298 -4.10 11.59 3.88
CA ALA A 298 -3.38 12.02 5.08
C ALA A 298 -2.11 11.19 5.33
N ALA A 299 -2.21 9.86 5.22
CA ALA A 299 -1.07 8.96 5.42
C ALA A 299 0.04 9.20 4.39
N ALA A 300 -0.31 9.28 3.10
CA ALA A 300 0.66 9.48 2.03
C ALA A 300 1.36 10.84 2.12
N ALA A 301 0.62 11.90 2.47
CA ALA A 301 1.18 13.24 2.63
C ALA A 301 2.16 13.31 3.80
N LEU A 302 1.78 12.75 4.96
CA LEU A 302 2.64 12.67 6.13
C LEU A 302 3.90 11.85 5.85
N ARG A 303 3.75 10.71 5.17
CA ARG A 303 4.87 9.86 4.75
C ARG A 303 5.82 10.57 3.80
N LEU A 304 5.31 11.31 2.81
CA LEU A 304 6.14 12.13 1.92
C LEU A 304 6.88 13.22 2.70
N SER A 305 6.22 13.92 3.62
CA SER A 305 6.86 14.93 4.46
C SER A 305 7.98 14.34 5.31
N GLN A 306 7.75 13.18 5.93
CA GLN A 306 8.77 12.47 6.71
C GLN A 306 9.91 11.95 5.84
N ALA A 307 9.60 11.48 4.63
CA ALA A 307 10.62 11.01 3.71
C ALA A 307 11.62 12.10 3.32
N LEU A 308 11.24 13.38 3.43
CA LEU A 308 12.15 14.49 3.15
C LEU A 308 13.05 14.87 4.32
N GLU A 309 12.75 14.40 5.52
CA GLU A 309 13.58 14.61 6.71
C GLU A 309 14.83 13.70 6.64
N ASP A 310 15.98 14.22 7.04
CA ASP A 310 17.20 13.44 7.20
C ASP A 310 17.62 13.48 8.67
N GLU A 311 17.63 12.32 9.33
CA GLU A 311 17.99 12.20 10.75
C GLU A 311 19.42 12.67 11.05
N ALA A 312 20.28 12.72 10.03
CA ALA A 312 21.64 13.24 10.15
C ALA A 312 21.72 14.78 10.12
N GLU A 313 20.68 15.46 9.64
CA GLU A 313 20.61 16.92 9.62
C GLU A 313 20.05 17.44 10.96
N PRO A 314 20.63 18.50 11.53
CA PRO A 314 20.14 19.06 12.78
C PRO A 314 18.71 19.59 12.62
N ALA A 315 17.81 19.17 13.50
CA ALA A 315 16.36 19.46 13.44
C ALA A 315 16.00 20.97 13.39
N ASN A 316 16.93 21.86 13.74
CA ASN A 316 16.71 23.30 13.71
C ASN A 316 16.83 23.92 12.30
N ASP A 317 17.46 23.21 11.35
CA ASP A 317 17.83 23.80 10.05
C ASP A 317 16.83 23.49 8.93
N VAL A 318 15.92 22.50 9.11
CA VAL A 318 15.02 22.06 8.05
C VAL A 318 13.57 22.05 8.52
N LYS A 319 12.79 22.99 7.98
CA LYS A 319 11.33 23.03 8.20
C LYS A 319 10.67 21.78 7.59
N PRO A 320 9.73 21.12 8.29
CA PRO A 320 8.96 20.04 7.70
C PRO A 320 8.18 20.55 6.49
N LEU A 321 8.02 19.70 5.47
CA LEU A 321 7.23 20.05 4.27
C LEU A 321 5.76 20.31 4.64
N LEU A 322 5.23 19.52 5.57
CA LEU A 322 3.91 19.71 6.17
C LEU A 322 4.05 20.09 7.64
N ASP A 323 3.61 21.28 8.01
CA ASP A 323 3.62 21.78 9.38
C ASP A 323 2.22 21.64 10.00
N ILE A 324 1.91 20.44 10.51
CA ILE A 324 0.59 20.16 11.11
C ILE A 324 0.59 20.68 12.55
N PRO A 325 -0.32 21.60 12.92
CA PRO A 325 -0.43 22.13 14.27
C PRO A 325 -0.56 21.04 15.34
N GLN A 326 0.09 21.25 16.49
CA GLN A 326 0.09 20.31 17.61
C GLN A 326 -1.33 19.96 18.09
N ASP A 327 -2.25 20.92 18.11
CA ASP A 327 -3.63 20.69 18.54
C ASP A 327 -4.37 19.74 17.59
N ILE A 328 -4.15 19.88 16.27
CA ILE A 328 -4.69 18.98 15.26
C ILE A 328 -4.09 17.59 15.41
N ALA A 329 -2.75 17.50 15.52
CA ALA A 329 -2.05 16.23 15.72
C ALA A 329 -2.60 15.45 16.93
N ALA A 330 -2.75 16.13 18.08
CA ALA A 330 -3.26 15.50 19.30
C ALA A 330 -4.73 15.09 19.19
N ARG A 331 -5.59 15.87 18.50
CA ARG A 331 -7.00 15.49 18.27
C ARG A 331 -7.10 14.24 17.40
N VAL A 332 -6.39 14.19 16.28
CA VAL A 332 -6.42 13.06 15.34
C VAL A 332 -5.91 11.78 15.99
N VAL A 333 -4.75 11.81 16.66
CA VAL A 333 -4.20 10.62 17.33
C VAL A 333 -5.17 10.10 18.40
N ARG A 334 -5.79 11.00 19.18
CA ARG A 334 -6.78 10.62 20.19
C ARG A 334 -8.04 10.01 19.56
N ALA A 335 -8.47 10.51 18.40
CA ALA A 335 -9.60 9.93 17.67
C ALA A 335 -9.27 8.52 17.16
N ILE A 336 -8.09 8.31 16.58
CA ILE A 336 -7.63 6.99 16.09
C ILE A 336 -7.60 5.97 17.22
N VAL A 337 -7.04 6.33 18.38
CA VAL A 337 -7.01 5.47 19.57
C VAL A 337 -8.43 5.11 20.04
N ARG A 338 -9.39 6.02 19.95
CA ARG A 338 -10.79 5.78 20.32
C ARG A 338 -11.54 4.88 19.33
N GLN A 339 -11.25 5.03 18.04
CA GLN A 339 -11.96 4.34 16.96
C GLN A 339 -11.39 2.93 16.68
N SER A 340 -10.30 2.54 17.36
CA SER A 340 -9.46 1.37 17.07
C SER A 340 -8.69 1.52 15.74
N PRO A 341 -7.36 1.49 15.77
CA PRO A 341 -6.55 1.74 14.57
C PRO A 341 -6.60 0.57 13.58
N SER A 342 -6.75 0.91 12.31
CA SER A 342 -6.29 0.10 11.17
C SER A 342 -4.80 0.35 10.89
N LEU A 343 -4.16 -0.50 10.08
CA LEU A 343 -2.77 -0.34 9.62
C LEU A 343 -2.48 1.08 9.09
N VAL A 344 -3.37 1.65 8.28
CA VAL A 344 -3.15 2.97 7.66
C VAL A 344 -3.31 4.09 8.69
N THR A 345 -4.30 4.00 9.58
CA THR A 345 -4.47 4.97 10.67
C THR A 345 -3.37 4.86 11.72
N THR A 346 -2.78 3.67 11.94
CA THR A 346 -1.58 3.50 12.77
C THR A 346 -0.44 4.33 12.19
N ALA A 347 -0.20 4.24 10.88
CA ALA A 347 0.84 5.04 10.21
C ALA A 347 0.62 6.55 10.41
N ILE A 348 -0.62 7.04 10.25
CA ILE A 348 -0.96 8.45 10.54
C ILE A 348 -0.63 8.81 12.00
N ALA A 349 -1.07 7.98 12.94
CA ALA A 349 -0.86 8.26 14.36
C ALA A 349 0.62 8.34 14.71
N VAL A 350 1.42 7.38 14.23
CA VAL A 350 2.86 7.33 14.42
C VAL A 350 3.55 8.55 13.81
N SER A 351 3.13 8.98 12.62
CA SER A 351 3.70 10.16 11.98
C SER A 351 3.38 11.48 12.71
N LEU A 352 2.25 11.54 13.40
CA LEU A 352 1.82 12.73 14.14
C LEU A 352 2.36 12.79 15.58
N LEU A 353 2.64 11.65 16.22
CA LEU A 353 3.13 11.58 17.61
C LEU A 353 4.34 12.50 17.88
N PRO A 354 5.38 12.57 17.02
CA PRO A 354 6.51 13.47 17.23
C PRO A 354 6.17 14.95 17.33
N ARG A 355 5.01 15.37 16.81
CA ARG A 355 4.54 16.77 16.78
C ARG A 355 3.78 17.18 18.05
N ILE A 356 3.61 16.23 18.97
CA ILE A 356 2.87 16.42 20.22
C ILE A 356 3.86 16.67 21.36
N ALA A 357 3.55 17.64 22.24
CA ALA A 357 4.37 17.90 23.42
C ALA A 357 4.44 16.68 24.35
N LEU A 358 5.55 16.58 25.08
CA LEU A 358 5.96 15.38 25.81
C LEU A 358 4.87 14.74 26.71
N PRO A 359 4.10 15.48 27.53
CA PRO A 359 3.11 14.87 28.41
C PRO A 359 2.00 14.16 27.61
N ASP A 360 1.41 14.85 26.64
CA ASP A 360 0.34 14.31 25.80
C ASP A 360 0.87 13.22 24.86
N ARG A 361 2.10 13.37 24.35
CA ARG A 361 2.74 12.38 23.46
C ARG A 361 2.95 11.06 24.18
N LEU A 362 3.45 11.09 25.41
CA LEU A 362 3.66 9.88 26.20
C LEU A 362 2.32 9.16 26.45
N ASP A 363 1.31 9.89 26.91
CA ASP A 363 -0.02 9.33 27.21
C ASP A 363 -0.67 8.69 25.98
N LEU A 364 -0.63 9.38 24.83
CA LEU A 364 -1.17 8.86 23.57
C LEU A 364 -0.37 7.67 23.03
N THR A 365 0.96 7.67 23.19
CA THR A 365 1.81 6.53 22.78
C THR A 365 1.47 5.28 23.60
N LEU A 366 1.34 5.41 24.93
CA LEU A 366 0.95 4.32 25.81
C LEU A 366 -0.48 3.82 25.54
N ALA A 367 -1.38 4.69 25.09
CA ALA A 367 -2.73 4.31 24.68
C ALA A 367 -2.80 3.62 23.31
N LEU A 368 -1.87 3.94 22.40
CA LEU A 368 -1.79 3.34 21.06
C LEU A 368 -1.17 1.93 21.09
N LEU A 369 -0.12 1.71 21.89
CA LEU A 369 0.64 0.44 21.94
C LEU A 369 -0.23 -0.84 22.07
N PRO A 370 -1.25 -0.91 22.96
CA PRO A 370 -2.08 -2.11 23.11
C PRO A 370 -2.99 -2.39 21.91
N LEU A 371 -3.15 -1.43 21.01
CA LEU A 371 -4.02 -1.51 19.84
C LEU A 371 -3.27 -1.93 18.57
N LEU A 372 -1.94 -2.05 18.65
CA LEU A 372 -1.10 -2.46 17.52
C LEU A 372 -1.27 -3.96 17.24
N HIS A 373 -1.31 -4.31 15.95
CA HIS A 373 -1.42 -5.70 15.49
C HIS A 373 -0.03 -6.31 15.24
N VAL A 374 0.00 -7.62 14.96
CA VAL A 374 1.26 -8.34 14.62
C VAL A 374 1.96 -7.71 13.41
N GLU A 375 1.18 -7.14 12.49
CA GLU A 375 1.66 -6.44 11.30
C GLU A 375 2.44 -5.15 11.64
N ASP A 376 2.19 -4.56 12.81
CA ASP A 376 2.82 -3.33 13.31
C ASP A 376 4.05 -3.61 14.19
N ALA A 377 4.61 -4.83 14.19
CA ALA A 377 5.65 -5.23 15.14
C ALA A 377 6.88 -4.30 15.17
N VAL A 378 7.32 -3.81 14.01
CA VAL A 378 8.44 -2.87 13.90
C VAL A 378 8.08 -1.54 14.55
N THR A 379 6.93 -0.98 14.19
CA THR A 379 6.39 0.25 14.78
C THR A 379 6.21 0.13 16.29
N ALA A 380 5.69 -1.00 16.77
CA ALA A 380 5.52 -1.27 18.19
C ALA A 380 6.86 -1.25 18.94
N ARG A 381 7.89 -1.87 18.36
CA ARG A 381 9.25 -1.85 18.91
C ARG A 381 9.78 -0.43 18.99
N ASP A 382 9.71 0.33 17.90
CA ASP A 382 10.29 1.67 17.83
C ASP A 382 9.59 2.65 18.82
N LEU A 383 8.26 2.51 18.99
CA LEU A 383 7.51 3.26 20.00
C LEU A 383 7.89 2.86 21.43
N VAL A 384 8.08 1.57 21.71
CA VAL A 384 8.52 1.07 23.02
C VAL A 384 9.93 1.57 23.35
N ASP A 385 10.85 1.54 22.39
CA ASP A 385 12.21 2.06 22.55
C ASP A 385 12.19 3.56 22.85
N TRP A 386 11.35 4.33 22.14
CA TRP A 386 11.16 5.75 22.41
C TRP A 386 10.62 6.00 23.84
N VAL A 387 9.64 5.20 24.29
CA VAL A 387 9.10 5.29 25.66
C VAL A 387 10.21 5.03 26.69
N PHE A 388 11.00 3.97 26.53
CA PHE A 388 12.09 3.66 27.45
C PHE A 388 13.15 4.75 27.51
N CYS A 389 13.61 5.24 26.35
CA CYS A 389 14.56 6.36 26.28
C CYS A 389 14.01 7.63 26.94
N THR A 390 12.72 7.90 26.79
CA THR A 390 12.07 9.07 27.40
C THR A 390 12.01 8.96 28.92
N LEU A 391 11.68 7.78 29.44
CA LEU A 391 11.59 7.52 30.88
C LEU A 391 12.97 7.44 31.55
N SER A 392 14.00 6.94 30.86
CA SER A 392 15.36 6.82 31.42
C SER A 392 16.07 8.16 31.61
N ASN A 393 15.62 9.22 30.93
CA ASN A 393 16.27 10.54 30.91
C ASN A 393 15.69 11.54 31.94
N ALA A 394 14.82 11.12 32.86
CA ALA A 394 13.93 12.06 33.55
C ALA A 394 14.51 12.77 34.79
N ASP A 395 14.98 14.01 34.56
CA ASP A 395 14.72 15.20 35.39
C ASP A 395 13.32 15.83 35.11
N ALA A 396 12.48 15.16 34.31
CA ALA A 396 11.16 15.64 33.92
C ALA A 396 10.11 15.31 34.99
N SER A 397 9.50 16.36 35.56
CA SER A 397 8.37 16.27 36.48
C SER A 397 7.11 15.78 35.73
N PHE A 398 6.95 14.47 35.63
CA PHE A 398 5.74 13.85 35.07
C PHE A 398 4.59 13.92 36.08
N SER A 399 3.60 14.79 35.85
CA SER A 399 2.41 14.91 36.69
C SER A 399 1.55 13.64 36.70
N THR A 400 1.58 12.84 35.63
CA THR A 400 0.79 11.60 35.48
C THR A 400 1.47 10.39 36.12
N LEU A 401 2.81 10.30 36.10
CA LEU A 401 3.58 9.23 36.76
C LEU A 401 3.67 9.44 38.28
N ALA A 402 3.66 10.68 38.77
CA ALA A 402 3.58 10.96 40.21
C ALA A 402 2.22 10.55 40.83
N ALA A 403 1.20 10.33 40.00
CA ALA A 403 -0.11 9.81 40.40
C ALA A 403 -0.22 8.28 40.25
N LEU A 404 0.83 7.59 39.81
CA LEU A 404 0.94 6.13 39.93
C LEU A 404 1.28 5.80 41.39
N ASP A 405 0.27 5.96 42.23
CA ASP A 405 0.25 5.43 43.58
C ASP A 405 0.62 3.93 43.54
N THR A 406 1.32 3.48 44.56
CA THR A 406 1.83 2.11 44.79
C THR A 406 0.78 0.99 44.58
N THR A 407 -0.51 1.32 44.50
CA THR A 407 -1.62 0.42 44.15
C THR A 407 -1.87 0.23 42.64
N LEU A 408 -1.38 1.13 41.77
CA LEU A 408 -1.54 1.07 40.30
C LEU A 408 -0.36 0.42 39.56
N GLU A 409 0.78 0.23 40.24
CA GLU A 409 1.92 -0.49 39.67
C GLU A 409 1.55 -1.93 39.28
N LEU A 410 0.73 -2.63 40.07
CA LEU A 410 0.35 -4.02 39.79
C LEU A 410 -0.54 -4.17 38.55
N PRO A 411 -1.60 -3.37 38.34
CA PRO A 411 -2.39 -3.43 37.11
C PRO A 411 -1.65 -2.92 35.87
N ALA A 412 -0.80 -1.90 35.99
CA ALA A 412 0.00 -1.38 34.87
C ALA A 412 1.14 -2.32 34.47
N LEU A 413 1.80 -2.98 35.42
CA LEU A 413 2.73 -4.10 35.18
C LEU A 413 1.99 -5.38 34.73
N ALA A 414 0.75 -5.61 35.18
CA ALA A 414 -0.11 -6.65 34.60
C ALA A 414 -0.58 -6.30 33.18
N ARG A 415 -0.48 -5.03 32.75
CA ARG A 415 -0.61 -4.62 31.35
C ARG A 415 0.74 -4.63 30.63
N SER A 416 1.88 -4.55 31.31
CA SER A 416 3.19 -4.75 30.67
C SER A 416 3.40 -6.19 30.19
N SER A 417 2.58 -7.16 30.65
CA SER A 417 2.49 -8.47 30.00
C SER A 417 1.91 -8.41 28.58
N ILE A 418 1.24 -7.33 28.17
CA ILE A 418 0.86 -7.06 26.76
C ILE A 418 2.09 -6.72 25.91
N LEU A 419 3.15 -6.15 26.51
CA LEU A 419 4.43 -5.93 25.82
C LEU A 419 5.26 -7.21 25.73
N ARG A 420 4.92 -8.25 26.51
CA ARG A 420 5.67 -9.51 26.57
C ARG A 420 5.78 -10.24 25.22
N PRO A 421 4.73 -10.37 24.39
CA PRO A 421 4.85 -10.95 23.05
C PRO A 421 5.81 -10.15 22.16
N PHE A 422 5.79 -8.82 22.23
CA PHE A 422 6.66 -7.95 21.43
C PHE A 422 8.11 -8.02 21.87
N VAL A 423 8.37 -7.99 23.19
CA VAL A 423 9.71 -8.20 23.77
C VAL A 423 10.22 -9.60 23.49
N THR A 424 9.36 -10.63 23.54
CA THR A 424 9.75 -12.01 23.23
C THR A 424 10.04 -12.17 21.73
N HIS A 425 9.28 -11.51 20.84
CA HIS A 425 9.54 -11.53 19.41
C HIS A 425 10.85 -10.79 19.06
N ALA A 426 11.11 -9.63 19.65
CA ALA A 426 12.35 -8.87 19.44
C ALA A 426 13.62 -9.55 19.98
N ILE A 427 13.47 -10.54 20.88
CA ILE A 427 14.58 -11.35 21.42
C ILE A 427 14.79 -12.65 20.62
N VAL A 428 13.75 -13.17 19.95
CA VAL A 428 13.76 -14.48 19.27
C VAL A 428 14.01 -14.37 17.76
N THR A 429 13.77 -13.22 17.14
CA THR A 429 14.27 -12.86 15.79
C THR A 429 15.47 -11.96 15.90
#